data_AF-A0A535EB43-F1
#
_entry.id   AF-A0A535EB43-F1
#
_cell.length_a   1.000
_cell.length_b   1.000
_cell.length_c   1.000
_cell.angle_alpha   90.00
_cell.angle_beta   90.00
_cell.angle_gamma   90.00
#
_symmetry.space_group_name_H-M   'P 1'
#
loop_
_entity.id
_entity.type
_entity.pdbx_description
1 polymer ?
#
loop_
_entity_poly.entity_id
_entity_poly.type
_entity_poly.pdbx_seq_one_letter_code
_entity_poly.pdbx_strand_id
1 'polypeptide(L)'
;MSIAGPLDDPSQQAAAGLKLPVSRRTVLGAAVAGGAGIAAVRIMVYPRVEELLQGAAALTGGRGDWISPLSAESAKVAHLLRRTTFGASLDDFERAASDGYAKTVDRLLETRPAAPPALPAAAQPNGGGVNVGQLQQWWMSHMLTSPTPFAERMTLFWHGHFTSDYRKVGAQFPFIYWQNLTWRDMALTDLRSMLMRVTVDPAMLRYLDLGTSTGQSPNENYSRELLELFSLGVGHYSEDDVRAAAKGLAGWIEPRPTST
;
A
#
# COMPACT_ATOMS: atom_id res chain seq x y z
N MET A 1 -35.47 -24.17 20.73
CA MET A 1 -36.74 -24.35 19.98
C MET A 1 -36.39 -24.31 18.51
N SER A 2 -36.38 -25.48 17.87
CA SER A 2 -36.06 -25.70 16.45
C SER A 2 -37.36 -25.59 15.65
N ILE A 3 -37.34 -24.93 14.50
CA ILE A 3 -38.37 -25.09 13.47
C ILE A 3 -37.67 -25.13 12.10
N ALA A 4 -37.64 -26.34 11.54
CA ALA A 4 -37.28 -26.62 10.16
C ALA A 4 -38.50 -26.40 9.24
N GLY A 5 -38.23 -25.91 8.03
CA GLY A 5 -39.14 -25.86 6.87
C GLY A 5 -38.38 -26.28 5.61
N PRO A 6 -39.07 -26.60 4.50
CA PRO A 6 -38.92 -27.87 3.79
C PRO A 6 -37.73 -27.96 2.81
N LEU A 7 -37.34 -29.21 2.53
CA LEU A 7 -36.32 -29.61 1.56
C LEU A 7 -36.91 -29.61 0.15
N ASP A 8 -36.40 -28.75 -0.73
CA ASP A 8 -36.71 -28.78 -2.16
C ASP A 8 -35.71 -29.67 -2.93
N ASP A 9 -36.28 -30.43 -3.87
CA ASP A 9 -35.67 -31.44 -4.75
C ASP A 9 -34.61 -30.85 -5.71
N PRO A 10 -33.40 -31.44 -5.82
CA PRO A 10 -32.28 -30.88 -6.58
C PRO A 10 -32.31 -31.14 -8.10
N SER A 11 -33.46 -31.39 -8.72
CA SER A 11 -33.51 -31.82 -10.13
C SER A 11 -34.43 -30.99 -11.04
N GLN A 12 -34.23 -29.67 -11.12
CA GLN A 12 -34.58 -28.88 -12.31
C GLN A 12 -34.12 -27.42 -12.23
N GLN A 13 -32.99 -27.11 -12.89
CA GLN A 13 -32.81 -25.96 -13.81
C GLN A 13 -31.32 -25.81 -14.13
N ALA A 14 -30.91 -26.48 -15.21
CA ALA A 14 -29.66 -26.21 -15.89
C ALA A 14 -29.86 -25.09 -16.92
N ALA A 15 -28.80 -24.29 -17.07
CA ALA A 15 -28.47 -23.36 -18.16
C ALA A 15 -29.04 -21.93 -18.10
N ALA A 16 -28.23 -21.00 -17.57
CA ALA A 16 -27.71 -19.87 -18.35
C ALA A 16 -26.71 -19.03 -17.51
N GLY A 17 -25.52 -18.79 -18.08
CA GLY A 17 -24.60 -17.75 -17.62
C GLY A 17 -23.38 -18.25 -16.87
N LEU A 18 -22.37 -18.72 -17.60
CA LEU A 18 -21.02 -18.92 -17.08
C LEU A 18 -20.44 -17.55 -16.68
N LYS A 19 -20.60 -17.15 -15.41
CA LYS A 19 -19.85 -16.02 -14.85
C LYS A 19 -18.42 -16.49 -14.64
N LEU A 20 -17.55 -16.19 -15.60
CA LEU A 20 -16.10 -16.35 -15.43
C LEU A 20 -15.68 -15.71 -14.10
N PRO A 21 -14.89 -16.40 -13.25
CA PRO A 21 -14.46 -15.82 -11.99
C PRO A 21 -13.49 -14.68 -12.30
N VAL A 22 -13.94 -13.44 -12.08
CA VAL A 22 -13.08 -12.27 -12.12
C VAL A 22 -12.04 -12.44 -11.01
N SER A 23 -10.83 -12.83 -11.40
CA SER A 23 -9.70 -12.94 -10.49
C SER A 23 -9.37 -11.56 -9.93
N ARG A 24 -8.94 -11.50 -8.66
CA ARG A 24 -8.41 -10.28 -8.02
C ARG A 24 -7.31 -9.59 -8.86
N ARG A 25 -6.69 -10.32 -9.80
CA ARG A 25 -5.68 -9.86 -10.76
C ARG A 25 -6.26 -8.98 -11.89
N THR A 26 -7.51 -9.20 -12.30
CA THR A 26 -8.22 -8.39 -13.32
C THR A 26 -8.67 -7.05 -12.75
N VAL A 27 -8.86 -6.97 -11.42
CA VAL A 27 -9.37 -5.77 -10.74
C VAL A 27 -8.34 -4.63 -10.74
N LEU A 28 -7.04 -4.92 -10.64
CA LEU A 28 -5.99 -3.89 -10.69
C LEU A 28 -5.82 -3.31 -12.11
N GLY A 29 -5.98 -4.12 -13.16
CA GLY A 29 -5.98 -3.64 -14.54
C GLY A 29 -7.25 -2.84 -14.90
N ALA A 30 -8.42 -3.24 -14.39
CA ALA A 30 -9.68 -2.56 -14.64
C ALA A 30 -9.81 -1.21 -13.91
N ALA A 31 -9.17 -1.04 -12.74
CA ALA A 31 -9.20 0.22 -11.99
C ALA A 31 -8.56 1.40 -12.74
N VAL A 32 -7.55 1.15 -13.59
CA VAL A 32 -6.90 2.17 -14.43
C VAL A 32 -7.79 2.58 -15.62
N ALA A 33 -8.67 1.68 -16.09
CA ALA A 33 -9.59 1.95 -17.20
C ALA A 33 -10.90 2.66 -16.78
N GLY A 34 -11.25 2.67 -15.49
CA GLY A 34 -12.55 3.13 -14.98
C GLY A 34 -12.67 4.60 -14.57
N GLY A 35 -11.58 5.36 -14.49
CA GLY A 35 -11.61 6.78 -14.07
C GLY A 35 -11.60 7.73 -15.26
N ALA A 36 -12.62 8.57 -15.40
CA ALA A 36 -12.60 9.72 -16.30
C ALA A 36 -11.60 10.77 -15.76
N GLY A 37 -10.40 10.80 -16.32
CA GLY A 37 -9.38 11.78 -15.96
C GLY A 37 -8.00 11.37 -16.46
N ILE A 38 -7.50 12.11 -17.46
CA ILE A 38 -6.15 12.04 -18.03
C ILE A 38 -5.89 10.83 -18.96
N ALA A 39 -6.21 11.01 -20.25
CA ALA A 39 -5.84 10.08 -21.33
C ALA A 39 -4.34 9.71 -21.35
N ALA A 40 -3.45 10.61 -20.90
CA ALA A 40 -2.01 10.36 -20.86
C ALA A 40 -1.59 9.28 -19.84
N VAL A 41 -2.27 9.17 -18.69
CA VAL A 41 -2.00 8.09 -17.72
C VAL A 41 -2.42 6.74 -18.30
N ARG A 42 -3.55 6.70 -19.02
CA ARG A 42 -3.96 5.49 -19.74
C ARG A 42 -2.94 5.07 -20.80
N ILE A 43 -2.42 6.02 -21.59
CA ILE A 43 -1.42 5.73 -22.63
C ILE A 43 -0.12 5.18 -22.01
N MET A 44 0.35 5.73 -20.88
CA MET A 44 1.59 5.24 -20.25
C MET A 44 1.41 3.91 -19.52
N VAL A 45 0.28 3.69 -18.87
CA VAL A 45 0.06 2.51 -18.01
C VAL A 45 -0.48 1.32 -18.80
N TYR A 46 -1.25 1.54 -19.86
CA TYR A 46 -1.89 0.46 -20.62
C TYR A 46 -0.90 -0.55 -21.24
N PRO A 47 0.18 -0.11 -21.94
CA PRO A 47 1.19 -1.04 -22.45
C PRO A 47 1.83 -1.84 -21.31
N ARG A 48 2.11 -1.19 -20.18
CA ARG A 48 2.67 -1.85 -19.01
C ARG A 48 1.71 -2.88 -18.42
N VAL A 49 0.41 -2.59 -18.35
CA VAL A 49 -0.60 -3.55 -17.89
C VAL A 49 -0.64 -4.78 -18.81
N GLU A 50 -0.54 -4.60 -20.12
CA GLU A 50 -0.52 -5.71 -21.07
C GLU A 50 0.72 -6.61 -20.88
N GLU A 51 1.91 -6.01 -20.75
CA GLU A 51 3.14 -6.74 -20.42
C GLU A 51 3.03 -7.52 -19.10
N LEU A 52 2.44 -6.91 -18.07
CA LEU A 52 2.23 -7.55 -16.77
C LEU A 52 1.25 -8.73 -16.85
N LEU A 53 0.22 -8.63 -17.69
CA LEU A 53 -0.73 -9.73 -17.91
C LEU A 53 -0.07 -10.91 -18.65
N GLN A 54 0.76 -10.62 -19.65
CA GLN A 54 1.54 -11.63 -20.36
C GLN A 54 2.55 -12.32 -19.44
N GLY A 55 3.30 -11.54 -18.65
CA GLY A 55 4.24 -12.06 -17.65
C GLY A 55 3.54 -12.87 -16.56
N ALA A 56 2.36 -12.45 -16.10
CA ALA A 56 1.57 -13.21 -15.14
C ALA A 56 1.17 -14.60 -15.66
N ALA A 57 0.83 -14.73 -16.95
CA ALA A 57 0.54 -16.03 -17.57
C ALA A 57 1.78 -16.93 -17.55
N ALA A 58 2.94 -16.40 -17.95
CA ALA A 58 4.22 -17.11 -17.92
C ALA A 58 4.61 -17.56 -16.51
N LEU A 59 4.45 -16.68 -15.51
CA LEU A 59 4.73 -16.97 -14.11
C LEU A 59 3.82 -18.04 -13.51
N THR A 60 2.68 -18.35 -14.12
CA THR A 60 1.75 -19.40 -13.64
C THR A 60 1.89 -20.72 -14.40
N GLY A 61 2.79 -20.84 -15.37
CA GLY A 61 2.96 -22.10 -16.13
C GLY A 61 1.72 -22.51 -16.92
N GLY A 62 0.83 -21.57 -17.26
CA GLY A 62 -0.35 -21.80 -18.12
C GLY A 62 -1.51 -22.58 -17.47
N ARG A 63 -1.36 -23.10 -16.25
CA ARG A 63 -2.46 -23.70 -15.46
C ARG A 63 -2.51 -22.98 -14.12
N GLY A 64 -3.70 -22.60 -13.66
CA GLY A 64 -3.92 -21.85 -12.41
C GLY A 64 -3.50 -22.56 -11.12
N ASP A 65 -2.57 -23.50 -11.18
CA ASP A 65 -2.07 -24.27 -10.07
C ASP A 65 -0.89 -23.56 -9.38
N TRP A 66 -0.88 -23.70 -8.06
CA TRP A 66 0.24 -23.30 -7.22
C TRP A 66 1.51 -23.99 -7.68
N ILE A 67 2.51 -23.21 -8.12
CA ILE A 67 3.83 -23.74 -8.46
C ILE A 67 4.51 -24.18 -7.17
N SER A 68 4.29 -25.46 -6.85
CA SER A 68 5.00 -26.28 -5.90
C SER A 68 5.26 -27.61 -6.61
N PRO A 69 6.48 -28.17 -6.53
CA PRO A 69 7.55 -27.79 -5.63
C PRO A 69 8.42 -26.62 -6.14
N LEU A 70 8.94 -25.81 -5.21
CA LEU A 70 9.98 -24.80 -5.44
C LEU A 70 11.37 -25.43 -5.66
N SER A 71 11.42 -26.62 -6.23
CA SER A 71 12.63 -27.40 -6.43
C SER A 71 13.50 -26.86 -7.56
N ALA A 72 12.88 -26.26 -8.59
CA ALA A 72 13.58 -25.58 -9.67
C ALA A 72 13.88 -24.12 -9.32
N GLU A 73 15.04 -23.62 -9.76
CA GLU A 73 15.44 -22.24 -9.50
C GLU A 73 14.50 -21.22 -10.16
N SER A 74 14.06 -21.49 -11.39
CA SER A 74 13.05 -20.69 -12.09
C SER A 74 11.72 -20.63 -11.33
N ALA A 75 11.33 -21.71 -10.65
CA ALA A 75 10.11 -21.73 -9.83
C ALA A 75 10.24 -20.84 -8.58
N LYS A 76 11.41 -20.82 -7.93
CA LYS A 76 11.71 -19.91 -6.82
C LYS A 76 11.70 -18.46 -7.27
N VAL A 77 12.33 -18.15 -8.40
CA VAL A 77 12.34 -16.79 -8.98
C VAL A 77 10.91 -16.35 -9.32
N ALA A 78 10.13 -17.20 -9.98
CA ALA A 78 8.75 -16.88 -10.31
C ALA A 78 7.91 -16.62 -9.05
N HIS A 79 8.10 -17.44 -8.00
CA HIS A 79 7.44 -17.24 -6.71
C HIS A 79 7.87 -15.93 -6.05
N LEU A 80 9.17 -15.63 -6.02
CA LEU A 80 9.71 -14.40 -5.48
C LEU A 80 9.04 -13.19 -6.14
N LEU A 81 9.08 -13.08 -7.47
CA LEU A 81 8.48 -11.96 -8.20
C LEU A 81 6.98 -11.81 -7.90
N ARG A 82 6.21 -12.90 -7.85
CA ARG A 82 4.77 -12.84 -7.46
C ARG A 82 4.55 -12.26 -6.07
N ARG A 83 5.48 -12.46 -5.13
CA ARG A 83 5.36 -12.01 -3.74
C ARG A 83 5.95 -10.63 -3.52
N THR A 84 6.92 -10.23 -4.34
CA THR A 84 7.69 -8.99 -4.15
C THR A 84 7.35 -7.90 -5.15
N THR A 85 6.49 -8.14 -6.14
CA THR A 85 6.03 -7.10 -7.08
C THR A 85 4.50 -6.97 -7.15
N PHE A 86 4.01 -5.99 -7.91
CA PHE A 86 2.60 -5.84 -8.30
C PHE A 86 2.27 -6.56 -9.63
N GLY A 87 3.16 -7.45 -10.04
CA GLY A 87 3.23 -8.03 -11.38
C GLY A 87 4.67 -7.95 -11.90
N ALA A 88 5.07 -8.91 -12.71
CA ALA A 88 6.34 -8.87 -13.42
C ALA A 88 6.06 -9.19 -14.89
N SER A 89 6.70 -8.46 -15.80
CA SER A 89 6.65 -8.78 -17.23
C SER A 89 7.49 -10.04 -17.52
N LEU A 90 7.40 -10.53 -18.76
CA LEU A 90 8.25 -11.63 -19.22
C LEU A 90 9.75 -11.25 -19.10
N ASP A 91 10.12 -10.06 -19.54
CA ASP A 91 11.50 -9.54 -19.42
C ASP A 91 11.99 -9.46 -17.97
N ASP A 92 11.10 -9.08 -17.03
CA ASP A 92 11.43 -9.08 -15.60
C ASP A 92 11.74 -10.49 -15.10
N PHE A 93 10.95 -11.48 -15.55
CA PHE A 93 11.16 -12.88 -15.21
C PHE A 93 12.43 -13.44 -15.84
N GLU A 94 12.66 -13.22 -17.13
CA GLU A 94 13.85 -13.72 -17.84
C GLU A 94 15.14 -13.15 -17.23
N ARG A 95 15.16 -11.85 -16.93
CA ARG A 95 16.29 -11.21 -16.23
C ARG A 95 16.53 -11.83 -14.86
N ALA A 96 15.48 -12.00 -14.06
CA ALA A 96 15.59 -12.58 -12.72
C ALA A 96 15.96 -14.08 -12.77
N ALA A 97 15.49 -14.83 -13.75
CA ALA A 97 15.81 -16.24 -13.93
C ALA A 97 17.27 -16.41 -14.35
N SER A 98 17.79 -15.50 -15.19
CA SER A 98 19.21 -15.43 -15.56
C SER A 98 20.10 -15.05 -14.38
N ASP A 99 19.68 -14.09 -13.54
CA ASP A 99 20.37 -13.71 -12.31
C ASP A 99 20.38 -14.82 -11.25
N GLY A 100 19.35 -15.68 -11.24
CA GLY A 100 19.12 -16.68 -10.20
C GLY A 100 18.44 -16.08 -8.95
N TYR A 101 18.02 -16.94 -8.01
CA TYR A 101 17.20 -16.52 -6.88
C TYR A 101 17.94 -15.58 -5.94
N ALA A 102 19.14 -15.95 -5.48
CA ALA A 102 19.89 -15.19 -4.49
C ALA A 102 20.21 -13.77 -4.95
N LYS A 103 20.79 -13.62 -6.15
CA LYS A 103 21.10 -12.31 -6.73
C LYS A 103 19.85 -11.47 -6.98
N THR A 104 18.72 -12.10 -7.33
CA THR A 104 17.44 -11.40 -7.45
C THR A 104 16.96 -10.87 -6.09
N VAL A 105 17.11 -11.65 -5.01
CA VAL A 105 16.79 -11.19 -3.65
C VAL A 105 17.67 -10.00 -3.27
N ASP A 106 18.98 -10.11 -3.43
CA ASP A 106 19.93 -9.03 -3.10
C ASP A 106 19.56 -7.75 -3.86
N ARG A 107 19.32 -7.86 -5.17
CA ARG A 107 18.89 -6.71 -5.99
C ARG A 107 17.58 -6.10 -5.50
N LEU A 108 16.59 -6.88 -5.08
CA LEU A 108 15.32 -6.34 -4.58
C LEU A 108 15.49 -5.60 -3.24
N LEU A 109 16.40 -6.04 -2.38
CA LEU A 109 16.65 -5.45 -1.07
C LEU A 109 17.59 -4.24 -1.12
N GLU A 110 18.59 -4.27 -1.99
CA GLU A 110 19.65 -3.25 -2.05
C GLU A 110 19.29 -2.08 -2.97
N THR A 111 18.36 -2.26 -3.91
CA THR A 111 17.95 -1.17 -4.79
C THR A 111 17.11 -0.16 -4.02
N ARG A 112 17.62 1.07 -3.90
CA ARG A 112 16.92 2.17 -3.22
C ARG A 112 15.56 2.46 -3.88
N PRO A 113 14.51 2.80 -3.10
CA PRO A 113 13.22 3.17 -3.64
C PRO A 113 13.32 4.27 -4.71
N ALA A 114 12.71 4.05 -5.87
CA ALA A 114 12.66 5.04 -6.93
C ALA A 114 11.64 6.14 -6.59
N ALA A 115 12.06 7.40 -6.76
CA ALA A 115 11.17 8.54 -6.56
C ALA A 115 10.04 8.52 -7.59
N PRO A 116 8.78 8.74 -7.18
CA PRO A 116 7.68 8.92 -8.11
C PRO A 116 7.76 10.27 -8.82
N PRO A 117 7.08 10.43 -9.97
CA PRO A 117 6.86 11.74 -10.56
C PRO A 117 6.22 12.68 -9.54
N ALA A 118 6.66 13.95 -9.48
CA ALA A 118 6.06 14.93 -8.58
C ALA A 118 4.57 15.13 -8.92
N LEU A 119 3.71 15.20 -7.91
CA LEU A 119 2.33 15.64 -8.07
C LEU A 119 2.29 17.18 -7.92
N PRO A 120 2.16 17.98 -9.00
CA PRO A 120 2.50 19.40 -8.97
C PRO A 120 1.74 20.23 -7.92
N ALA A 121 0.47 19.90 -7.65
CA ALA A 121 -0.34 20.59 -6.65
C ALA A 121 0.15 20.35 -5.20
N ALA A 122 0.75 19.19 -4.93
CA ALA A 122 1.16 18.74 -3.60
C ALA A 122 2.68 18.84 -3.36
N ALA A 123 3.46 19.10 -4.41
CA ALA A 123 4.91 19.22 -4.37
C ALA A 123 5.42 20.64 -4.05
N GLN A 124 4.53 21.63 -3.98
CA GLN A 124 4.90 23.00 -3.62
C GLN A 124 5.15 23.11 -2.10
N PRO A 125 6.07 23.98 -1.64
CA PRO A 125 6.35 24.21 -0.21
C PRO A 125 5.10 24.65 0.59
N ASN A 126 4.16 25.31 -0.10
CA ASN A 126 2.86 25.75 0.43
C ASN A 126 1.73 24.85 -0.09
N GLY A 127 2.03 23.57 -0.34
CA GLY A 127 1.26 22.64 -1.16
C GLY A 127 -0.24 22.81 -1.01
N GLY A 128 -0.91 23.00 -2.15
CA GLY A 128 -2.36 23.08 -2.18
C GLY A 128 -2.99 21.75 -1.79
N GLY A 129 -4.31 21.77 -1.68
CA GLY A 129 -5.06 20.54 -1.46
C GLY A 129 -4.78 19.47 -2.52
N VAL A 130 -4.95 18.21 -2.12
CA VAL A 130 -4.85 17.05 -3.00
C VAL A 130 -6.22 16.63 -3.50
N ASN A 131 -6.36 16.38 -4.80
CA ASN A 131 -7.51 15.62 -5.29
C ASN A 131 -7.27 14.12 -5.00
N VAL A 132 -8.11 13.52 -4.18
CA VAL A 132 -7.94 12.13 -3.72
C VAL A 132 -7.94 11.14 -4.88
N GLY A 133 -8.81 11.34 -5.88
CA GLY A 133 -8.85 10.48 -7.07
C GLY A 133 -7.57 10.56 -7.90
N GLN A 134 -7.01 11.76 -8.07
CA GLN A 134 -5.71 11.94 -8.73
C GLN A 134 -4.55 11.32 -7.94
N LEU A 135 -4.57 11.45 -6.61
CA LEU A 135 -3.55 10.85 -5.74
C LEU A 135 -3.55 9.32 -5.82
N GLN A 136 -4.75 8.70 -5.82
CA GLN A 136 -4.91 7.26 -6.00
C GLN A 136 -4.38 6.82 -7.37
N GLN A 137 -4.74 7.51 -8.45
CA GLN A 137 -4.26 7.20 -9.80
C GLN A 137 -2.75 7.35 -9.93
N TRP A 138 -2.19 8.42 -9.36
CA TRP A 138 -0.75 8.67 -9.30
C TRP A 138 -0.01 7.51 -8.62
N TRP A 139 -0.48 7.07 -7.45
CA TRP A 139 0.20 5.99 -6.73
C TRP A 139 0.03 4.65 -7.45
N MET A 140 -1.18 4.33 -7.94
CA MET A 140 -1.41 3.10 -8.72
C MET A 140 -0.52 3.04 -9.96
N SER A 141 -0.37 4.15 -10.69
CA SER A 141 0.53 4.25 -11.83
C SER A 141 1.97 3.95 -11.43
N HIS A 142 2.46 4.56 -10.35
CA HIS A 142 3.82 4.32 -9.84
C HIS A 142 4.03 2.88 -9.38
N MET A 143 3.06 2.26 -8.69
CA MET A 143 3.13 0.85 -8.27
C MET A 143 3.29 -0.12 -9.47
N LEU A 144 2.70 0.20 -10.62
CA LEU A 144 2.75 -0.63 -11.82
C LEU A 144 3.97 -0.40 -12.70
N THR A 145 4.57 0.79 -12.62
CA THR A 145 5.62 1.25 -13.55
C THR A 145 6.99 1.46 -12.88
N SER A 146 7.05 1.50 -11.54
CA SER A 146 8.29 1.74 -10.80
C SER A 146 9.34 0.67 -11.11
N PRO A 147 10.62 1.06 -11.32
CA PRO A 147 11.72 0.11 -11.46
C PRO A 147 12.08 -0.57 -10.13
N THR A 148 11.44 -0.18 -9.02
CA THR A 148 11.67 -0.69 -7.66
C THR A 148 10.39 -1.27 -7.06
N PRO A 149 9.83 -2.35 -7.67
CA PRO A 149 8.50 -2.83 -7.32
C PRO A 149 8.39 -3.37 -5.88
N PHE A 150 9.50 -3.88 -5.32
CA PHE A 150 9.52 -4.33 -3.93
C PHE A 150 9.42 -3.18 -2.93
N ALA A 151 10.09 -2.05 -3.21
CA ALA A 151 9.93 -0.85 -2.40
C ALA A 151 8.46 -0.41 -2.38
N GLU A 152 7.76 -0.38 -3.53
CA GLU A 152 6.33 -0.01 -3.56
C GLU A 152 5.43 -1.02 -2.82
N ARG A 153 5.74 -2.32 -2.86
CA ARG A 153 5.02 -3.29 -2.04
C ARG A 153 5.18 -3.01 -0.55
N MET A 154 6.38 -2.63 -0.12
CA MET A 154 6.65 -2.27 1.25
C MET A 154 6.02 -0.92 1.62
N THR A 155 6.01 0.07 0.72
CA THR A 155 5.24 1.31 0.88
C THR A 155 3.76 1.02 1.15
N LEU A 156 3.14 0.12 0.38
CA LEU A 156 1.74 -0.28 0.59
C LEU A 156 1.54 -1.04 1.90
N PHE A 157 2.48 -1.91 2.28
CA PHE A 157 2.47 -2.60 3.57
C PHE A 157 2.48 -1.60 4.73
N TRP A 158 3.43 -0.65 4.73
CA TRP A 158 3.55 0.35 5.79
C TRP A 158 2.40 1.33 5.81
N HIS A 159 1.84 1.69 4.66
CA HIS A 159 0.59 2.46 4.58
C HIS A 159 -0.58 1.73 5.27
N GLY A 160 -0.64 0.39 5.17
CA GLY A 160 -1.65 -0.42 5.86
C GLY A 160 -1.35 -0.61 7.35
N HIS A 161 -0.08 -0.68 7.75
CA HIS A 161 0.32 -0.79 9.15
C HIS A 161 0.09 0.52 9.91
N PHE A 162 0.59 1.64 9.38
CA PHE A 162 0.40 2.99 9.91
C PHE A 162 -0.81 3.66 9.26
N THR A 163 -1.98 3.05 9.43
CA THR A 163 -3.21 3.49 8.75
C THR A 163 -3.60 4.91 9.14
N SER A 164 -4.02 5.69 8.14
CA SER A 164 -4.65 7.00 8.30
C SER A 164 -5.89 7.13 7.40
N ASP A 165 -6.77 8.09 7.68
CA ASP A 165 -7.97 8.35 6.87
C ASP A 165 -7.98 9.78 6.30
N TYR A 166 -7.90 9.89 4.97
CA TYR A 166 -7.95 11.18 4.27
C TYR A 166 -9.23 11.97 4.56
N ARG A 167 -10.33 11.33 4.96
CA ARG A 167 -11.59 12.00 5.32
C ARG A 167 -11.47 12.79 6.62
N LYS A 168 -10.69 12.28 7.58
CA LYS A 168 -10.39 12.98 8.85
C LYS A 168 -9.20 13.93 8.69
N VAL A 169 -8.17 13.53 7.94
CA VAL A 169 -7.02 14.39 7.67
C VAL A 169 -7.39 15.60 6.82
N GLY A 170 -8.36 15.44 5.92
CA GLY A 170 -8.79 16.48 4.99
C GLY A 170 -7.90 16.54 3.74
N ALA A 171 -8.50 16.98 2.64
CA ALA A 171 -7.87 17.07 1.33
C ALA A 171 -7.31 18.47 1.03
N GLN A 172 -7.53 19.45 1.91
CA GLN A 172 -7.09 20.84 1.73
C GLN A 172 -5.59 21.04 2.00
N PHE A 173 -4.90 20.00 2.49
CA PHE A 173 -3.45 19.97 2.68
C PHE A 173 -2.85 18.71 2.02
N PRO A 174 -1.56 18.73 1.65
CA PRO A 174 -0.88 17.62 0.99
C PRO A 174 -0.45 16.49 1.94
N PHE A 175 -0.94 16.46 3.19
CA PHE A 175 -0.43 15.58 4.24
C PHE A 175 -0.47 14.09 3.87
N ILE A 176 -1.55 13.61 3.25
CA ILE A 176 -1.64 12.20 2.80
C ILE A 176 -0.62 11.89 1.70
N TYR A 177 -0.34 12.85 0.81
CA TYR A 177 0.70 12.71 -0.21
C TYR A 177 2.10 12.65 0.43
N TRP A 178 2.41 13.55 1.36
CA TRP A 178 3.68 13.54 2.09
C TRP A 178 3.88 12.28 2.93
N GLN A 179 2.81 11.79 3.55
CA GLN A 179 2.83 10.53 4.29
C GLN A 179 3.18 9.36 3.36
N ASN A 180 2.58 9.31 2.16
CA ASN A 180 2.93 8.29 1.16
C ASN A 180 4.41 8.37 0.73
N LEU A 181 4.94 9.58 0.52
CA LEU A 181 6.37 9.77 0.21
C LEU A 181 7.25 9.29 1.37
N THR A 182 6.84 9.55 2.60
CA THR A 182 7.56 9.11 3.81
C THR A 182 7.61 7.59 3.90
N TRP A 183 6.48 6.89 3.71
CA TRP A 183 6.46 5.42 3.69
C TRP A 183 7.32 4.82 2.59
N ARG A 184 7.46 5.52 1.47
CA ARG A 184 8.33 5.09 0.36
C ARG A 184 9.80 5.27 0.68
N ASP A 185 10.18 6.44 1.17
CA ASP A 185 11.57 6.73 1.56
C ASP A 185 12.06 5.74 2.63
N MET A 186 11.14 5.38 3.53
CA MET A 186 11.44 4.48 4.64
C MET A 186 11.13 3.01 4.34
N ALA A 187 10.66 2.64 3.13
CA ALA A 187 10.04 1.35 2.84
C ALA A 187 10.86 0.13 3.30
N LEU A 188 12.19 0.21 3.22
CA LEU A 188 13.14 -0.85 3.56
C LEU A 188 13.94 -0.59 4.84
N THR A 189 13.47 0.33 5.69
CA THR A 189 14.09 0.68 6.98
C THR A 189 13.52 -0.16 8.14
N ASP A 190 13.96 0.12 9.37
CA ASP A 190 13.53 -0.58 10.57
C ASP A 190 12.29 0.05 11.24
N LEU A 191 11.57 -0.78 12.01
CA LEU A 191 10.34 -0.38 12.70
C LEU A 191 10.56 0.76 13.70
N ARG A 192 11.71 0.83 14.38
CA ARG A 192 11.98 1.91 15.35
C ARG A 192 12.05 3.26 14.63
N SER A 193 12.80 3.33 13.52
CA SER A 193 12.86 4.54 12.71
C SER A 193 11.46 4.95 12.21
N MET A 194 10.68 3.98 11.73
CA MET A 194 9.30 4.21 11.30
C MET A 194 8.40 4.76 12.42
N LEU A 195 8.45 4.20 13.62
CA LEU A 195 7.66 4.65 14.78
C LEU A 195 7.99 6.11 15.14
N MET A 196 9.27 6.49 15.08
CA MET A 196 9.68 7.88 15.29
C MET A 196 9.10 8.80 14.21
N ARG A 197 9.13 8.38 12.95
CA ARG A 197 8.67 9.21 11.84
C ARG A 197 7.15 9.36 11.80
N VAL A 198 6.40 8.29 12.04
CA VAL A 198 4.92 8.34 12.05
C VAL A 198 4.39 9.22 13.17
N THR A 199 5.09 9.31 14.32
CA THR A 199 4.69 10.15 15.45
C THR A 199 4.57 11.62 15.07
N VAL A 200 5.46 12.11 14.22
CA VAL A 200 5.52 13.53 13.82
C VAL A 200 5.00 13.76 12.40
N ASP A 201 4.41 12.75 11.78
CA ASP A 201 3.83 12.85 10.44
C ASP A 201 2.58 13.74 10.46
N PRO A 202 2.46 14.75 9.59
CA PRO A 202 1.33 15.69 9.62
C PRO A 202 -0.05 15.06 9.43
N ALA A 203 -0.16 14.00 8.62
CA ALA A 203 -1.43 13.29 8.47
C ALA A 203 -1.77 12.54 9.76
N MET A 204 -0.79 11.91 10.41
CA MET A 204 -0.99 11.20 11.67
C MET A 204 -1.32 12.13 12.85
N LEU A 205 -0.63 13.28 12.93
CA LEU A 205 -0.90 14.32 13.92
C LEU A 205 -2.38 14.74 13.92
N ARG A 206 -2.96 14.88 12.72
CA ARG A 206 -4.37 15.22 12.56
C ARG A 206 -5.29 14.02 12.73
N TYR A 207 -4.90 12.85 12.22
CA TYR A 207 -5.73 11.66 12.23
C TYR A 207 -6.00 11.14 13.65
N LEU A 208 -5.01 11.23 14.54
CA LEU A 208 -5.11 10.76 15.92
C LEU A 208 -5.10 11.90 16.94
N ASP A 209 -5.38 13.12 16.48
CA ASP A 209 -5.57 14.31 17.32
C ASP A 209 -4.36 14.63 18.22
N LEU A 210 -3.15 14.18 17.83
CA LEU A 210 -1.91 14.52 18.53
C LEU A 210 -1.53 15.99 18.31
N GLY A 211 -1.88 16.56 17.15
CA GLY A 211 -1.64 17.98 16.82
C GLY A 211 -2.40 18.97 17.71
N THR A 212 -3.39 18.52 18.47
CA THR A 212 -4.15 19.31 19.46
C THR A 212 -3.85 18.90 20.91
N SER A 213 -2.98 17.90 21.12
CA SER A 213 -2.55 17.43 22.43
C SER A 213 -1.60 18.44 23.08
N THR A 214 -1.94 18.87 24.29
CA THR A 214 -1.15 19.86 25.05
C THR A 214 -0.72 19.29 26.41
N GLY A 215 0.28 19.89 27.04
CA GLY A 215 0.69 19.47 28.38
C GLY A 215 -0.44 19.59 29.43
N GLN A 216 -1.35 20.54 29.25
CA GLN A 216 -2.52 20.73 30.11
C GLN A 216 -3.67 19.77 29.80
N SER A 217 -3.82 19.39 28.54
CA SER A 217 -4.85 18.46 28.07
C SER A 217 -4.24 17.44 27.11
N PRO A 218 -3.49 16.44 27.62
CA PRO A 218 -2.91 15.39 26.79
C PRO A 218 -4.01 14.53 26.16
N ASN A 219 -3.85 14.23 24.87
CA ASN A 219 -4.74 13.34 24.15
C ASN A 219 -4.16 11.92 24.09
N GLU A 220 -4.91 10.95 24.62
CA GLU A 220 -4.47 9.56 24.71
C GLU A 220 -4.62 8.75 23.42
N ASN A 221 -5.34 9.27 22.42
CA ASN A 221 -5.69 8.54 21.21
C ASN A 221 -4.43 8.04 20.48
N TYR A 222 -3.51 8.94 20.11
CA TYR A 222 -2.26 8.55 19.46
C TYR A 222 -1.43 7.58 20.31
N SER A 223 -1.28 7.82 21.62
CA SER A 223 -0.50 6.92 22.48
C SER A 223 -1.10 5.52 22.56
N ARG A 224 -2.42 5.39 22.55
CA ARG A 224 -3.10 4.09 22.55
C ARG A 224 -2.83 3.36 21.24
N GLU A 225 -3.00 4.02 20.10
CA GLU A 225 -2.72 3.43 18.78
C GLU A 225 -1.24 3.07 18.62
N LEU A 226 -0.32 3.90 19.13
CA LEU A 226 1.11 3.63 19.11
C LEU A 226 1.43 2.31 19.83
N LEU A 227 0.88 2.11 21.02
CA LEU A 227 1.13 0.91 21.83
C LEU A 227 0.36 -0.30 21.30
N GLU A 228 -0.93 -0.14 20.96
CA GLU A 228 -1.81 -1.24 20.59
C GLU A 228 -1.64 -1.68 19.14
N LEU A 229 -1.78 -0.78 18.17
CA LEU A 229 -1.83 -1.14 16.76
C LEU A 229 -0.45 -1.08 16.07
N PHE A 230 0.39 -0.13 16.46
CA PHE A 230 1.63 0.13 15.72
C PHE A 230 2.86 -0.61 16.26
N SER A 231 2.84 -1.05 17.53
CA SER A 231 4.02 -1.65 18.16
C SER A 231 3.76 -2.91 18.99
N LEU A 232 3.26 -2.79 20.22
CA LEU A 232 3.29 -3.86 21.23
C LEU A 232 2.15 -4.86 21.07
N GLY A 233 0.98 -4.43 20.59
CA GLY A 233 -0.20 -5.27 20.53
C GLY A 233 -1.06 -5.22 21.80
N VAL A 234 -2.30 -5.68 21.65
CA VAL A 234 -3.28 -5.77 22.74
C VAL A 234 -2.73 -6.63 23.89
N GLY A 235 -2.86 -6.14 25.12
CA GLY A 235 -2.47 -6.87 26.33
C GLY A 235 -0.99 -6.79 26.70
N HIS A 236 -0.19 -6.01 25.96
CA HIS A 236 1.25 -5.83 26.19
C HIS A 236 1.62 -4.46 26.78
N TYR A 237 0.62 -3.67 27.20
CA TYR A 237 0.77 -2.37 27.86
C TYR A 237 -0.38 -2.15 28.84
N SER A 238 -0.23 -1.17 29.73
CA SER A 238 -1.25 -0.77 30.70
C SER A 238 -1.87 0.59 30.36
N GLU A 239 -3.01 0.89 30.99
CA GLU A 239 -3.61 2.23 30.91
C GLU A 239 -2.70 3.33 31.48
N ASP A 240 -1.82 2.99 32.43
CA ASP A 240 -0.83 3.93 32.95
C ASP A 240 0.24 4.26 31.90
N ASP A 241 0.63 3.29 31.06
CA ASP A 241 1.56 3.51 29.95
C ASP A 241 0.96 4.43 28.90
N VAL A 242 -0.33 4.25 28.57
CA VAL A 242 -1.06 5.16 27.65
C VAL A 242 -1.04 6.58 28.20
N ARG A 243 -1.41 6.78 29.47
CA ARG A 243 -1.42 8.09 30.13
C ARG A 243 -0.03 8.72 30.20
N ALA A 244 1.01 7.93 30.45
CA ALA A 244 2.38 8.42 30.48
C ALA A 244 2.88 8.83 29.08
N ALA A 245 2.61 7.99 28.07
CA ALA A 245 2.97 8.28 26.68
C ALA A 245 2.23 9.52 26.15
N ALA A 246 0.93 9.67 26.44
CA ALA A 246 0.15 10.84 26.04
C ALA A 246 0.78 12.15 26.54
N LYS A 247 1.25 12.16 27.79
CA LYS A 247 1.97 13.31 28.38
C LYS A 247 3.32 13.55 27.72
N GLY A 248 4.09 12.50 27.46
CA GLY A 248 5.41 12.60 26.83
C GLY A 248 5.37 13.03 25.36
N LEU A 249 4.27 12.73 24.66
CA LEU A 249 4.07 13.04 23.25
C LEU A 249 3.29 14.35 23.02
N ALA A 250 2.79 15.00 24.07
CA ALA A 250 2.06 16.25 23.92
C ALA A 250 2.95 17.39 23.38
N GLY A 251 2.33 18.32 22.64
CA GLY A 251 2.99 19.55 22.15
C GLY A 251 3.53 19.48 20.72
N TRP A 252 3.42 18.36 20.02
CA TRP A 252 3.63 18.33 18.57
C TRP A 252 2.53 19.11 17.85
N ILE A 253 2.92 19.88 16.84
CA ILE A 253 2.00 20.68 16.04
C ILE A 253 2.19 20.39 14.56
N GLU A 254 1.11 20.51 13.81
CA GLU A 254 1.16 20.42 12.35
C GLU A 254 2.05 21.53 11.77
N PRO A 255 2.72 21.28 10.63
CA PRO A 255 3.44 22.32 9.91
C PRO A 255 2.50 23.48 9.58
N ARG A 256 2.89 24.70 9.95
CA ARG A 256 2.13 25.89 9.59
C ARG A 256 2.25 26.14 8.09
N PRO A 257 1.17 26.50 7.40
CA PRO A 257 1.29 27.13 6.10
C PRO A 257 2.16 28.38 6.29
N THR A 258 3.27 28.51 5.58
CA THR A 258 4.04 29.75 5.64
C THR A 258 3.19 30.85 5.02
N SER A 259 2.86 31.88 5.81
CA SER A 259 2.23 33.09 5.32
C SER A 259 3.11 33.66 4.20
N THR A 260 2.57 33.75 2.99
CA THR A 260 3.17 34.48 1.88
C THR A 260 3.30 35.96 2.20
#